data_AF-A0A0M8XJP1-F1
#
_entry.id   AF-A0A0M8XJP1-F1
#
_cell.length_a   1.000
_cell.length_b   1.000
_cell.length_c   1.000
_cell.angle_alpha   90.00
_cell.angle_beta   90.00
_cell.angle_gamma   90.00
#
_symmetry.space_group_name_H-M   'P 1'
#
loop_
_entity.id
_entity.type
_entity.pdbx_description
1 polymer ?
#
loop_
_entity_poly.entity_id
_entity_poly.type
_entity_poly.pdbx_seq_one_letter_code
_entity_poly.pdbx_strand_id
1 'polypeptide(L)'
;MKRTVTATSLLAAALTCLTGCTGHANATSGAPPSPARQATPAERLSALMVTTADLGAGYSVREFDPARQKSVFARSAREITGDGACVPLAAMTHQLPLGTPQAYLSRVVSTEEAPGIRIYVTLATYGQGMAMTAMDTLLADAVQGCSLGFTVRANGHGETYYPFEPEETPTSATRPSRTAA
;
A
#
# COMPACT_ATOMS: atom_id res chain seq x y z
N MET A 1 -37.72 -8.91 -36.05
CA MET A 1 -37.57 -7.66 -36.83
C MET A 1 -36.40 -6.88 -36.26
N LYS A 2 -35.42 -6.53 -37.10
CA LYS A 2 -34.17 -5.83 -36.76
C LYS A 2 -34.41 -4.33 -36.62
N ARG A 3 -33.74 -3.66 -35.67
CA ARG A 3 -33.19 -2.29 -35.85
C ARG A 3 -31.93 -2.09 -35.00
N THR A 4 -30.80 -2.14 -35.68
CA THR A 4 -29.49 -1.60 -35.30
C THR A 4 -29.48 -0.09 -35.57
N VAL A 5 -28.89 0.72 -34.68
CA VAL A 5 -28.44 2.09 -34.99
C VAL A 5 -27.07 2.32 -34.33
N THR A 6 -26.05 2.38 -35.17
CA THR A 6 -24.70 2.87 -34.89
C THR A 6 -24.65 4.37 -35.16
N ALA A 7 -24.09 5.15 -34.23
CA ALA A 7 -23.74 6.56 -34.47
C ALA A 7 -22.24 6.76 -34.22
N THR A 8 -21.50 6.80 -35.31
CA THR A 8 -20.12 7.29 -35.44
C THR A 8 -20.15 8.82 -35.53
N SER A 9 -19.39 9.51 -34.69
CA SER A 9 -18.96 10.89 -34.95
C SER A 9 -17.47 11.03 -34.66
N LEU A 10 -16.73 11.28 -35.75
CA LEU A 10 -15.33 11.64 -35.77
C LEU A 10 -15.16 13.08 -35.26
N LEU A 11 -14.21 13.33 -34.36
CA LEU A 11 -13.60 14.64 -34.19
C LEU A 11 -12.10 14.53 -34.52
N ALA A 12 -11.73 15.05 -35.68
CA ALA A 12 -10.37 15.33 -36.09
C ALA A 12 -10.24 16.85 -36.30
N ALA A 13 -9.23 17.47 -35.67
CA ALA A 13 -8.52 18.69 -36.08
C ALA A 13 -7.70 19.18 -34.88
N ALA A 14 -6.39 18.93 -34.84
CA ALA A 14 -5.35 19.82 -35.35
C ALA A 14 -5.00 20.97 -34.39
N LEU A 15 -3.96 20.77 -33.58
CA LEU A 15 -3.13 21.86 -33.05
C LEU A 15 -1.70 21.71 -33.59
N THR A 16 -1.52 22.38 -34.71
CA THR A 16 -0.35 23.15 -35.17
C THR A 16 0.95 23.07 -34.36
N CYS A 17 1.97 22.59 -35.06
CA CYS A 17 3.40 22.94 -35.07
C CYS A 17 3.87 24.11 -34.18
N LEU A 18 4.80 23.82 -33.25
CA LEU A 18 5.88 24.75 -32.92
C LEU A 18 7.17 24.26 -33.60
N THR A 19 7.44 24.80 -34.79
CA THR A 19 8.77 24.76 -35.42
C THR A 19 9.52 26.04 -35.06
N GLY A 20 10.48 25.93 -34.14
CA GLY A 20 11.55 26.90 -33.96
C GLY A 20 12.86 26.29 -34.48
N CYS A 21 13.32 26.74 -35.64
CA CYS A 21 14.71 26.56 -36.10
C CYS A 21 15.62 27.45 -35.24
N THR A 22 16.80 27.03 -34.78
CA THR A 22 18.04 26.96 -35.59
C THR A 22 19.04 25.96 -34.99
N GLY A 23 19.59 25.08 -35.83
CA GLY A 23 20.74 24.24 -35.47
C GLY A 23 21.01 23.18 -36.54
N HIS A 24 22.00 23.44 -37.39
CA HIS A 24 22.45 22.56 -38.47
C HIS A 24 23.17 21.32 -37.90
N ALA A 25 22.64 20.11 -38.08
CA ALA A 25 23.41 18.86 -38.08
C ALA A 25 22.58 17.66 -38.57
N ASN A 26 23.08 17.03 -39.64
CA ASN A 26 22.83 15.67 -40.14
C ASN A 26 21.62 14.89 -39.64
N ALA A 27 20.68 14.65 -40.56
CA ALA A 27 19.67 13.61 -40.46
C ALA A 27 20.32 12.22 -40.54
N THR A 28 20.84 11.74 -39.41
CA THR A 28 20.96 10.29 -39.19
C THR A 28 19.55 9.79 -38.90
N SER A 29 18.99 9.01 -39.82
CA SER A 29 17.72 8.30 -39.64
C SER A 29 17.89 7.21 -38.58
N GLY A 30 17.91 7.62 -37.31
CA GLY A 30 17.89 6.74 -36.15
C GLY A 30 16.46 6.33 -35.82
N ALA A 31 16.24 5.04 -35.61
CA ALA A 31 14.97 4.50 -35.14
C ALA A 31 14.48 5.26 -33.88
N PRO A 32 13.16 5.47 -33.72
CA PRO A 32 12.64 6.10 -32.51
C PRO A 32 13.13 5.32 -31.28
N PRO A 33 13.54 6.02 -30.20
CA PRO A 33 13.99 5.34 -28.99
C PRO A 33 12.88 4.43 -28.49
N SER A 34 13.20 3.16 -28.24
CA SER A 34 12.27 2.23 -27.61
C SER A 34 11.76 2.82 -26.30
N PRO A 35 10.44 2.72 -26.00
CA PRO A 35 9.90 3.24 -24.77
C PRO A 35 10.63 2.59 -23.57
N ALA A 36 11.02 3.43 -22.61
CA ALA A 36 11.67 2.96 -21.39
C ALA A 36 10.76 1.94 -20.69
N ARG A 37 11.35 0.80 -20.28
CA ARG A 37 10.64 -0.24 -19.53
C ARG A 37 10.09 0.36 -18.23
N GLN A 38 8.77 0.32 -18.06
CA GLN A 38 8.15 0.70 -16.80
C GLN A 38 8.39 -0.41 -15.76
N ALA A 39 8.80 -0.02 -14.56
CA ALA A 39 8.97 -0.96 -13.45
C ALA A 39 7.62 -1.57 -13.06
N THR A 40 7.59 -2.88 -12.90
CA THR A 40 6.42 -3.61 -12.39
C THR A 40 6.07 -3.15 -10.98
N PRO A 41 4.82 -3.36 -10.51
CA PRO A 41 4.46 -3.04 -9.13
C PRO A 41 5.38 -3.67 -8.08
N ALA A 42 5.80 -4.93 -8.27
CA ALA A 42 6.71 -5.64 -7.37
C ALA A 42 8.14 -5.07 -7.37
N GLU A 43 8.66 -4.68 -8.54
CA GLU A 43 9.97 -4.02 -8.66
C GLU A 43 9.98 -2.66 -7.93
N ARG A 44 8.90 -1.88 -8.07
CA ARG A 44 8.74 -0.61 -7.36
C ARG A 44 8.71 -0.80 -5.84
N LEU A 45 8.02 -1.81 -5.34
CA LEU A 45 7.99 -2.14 -3.92
C LEU A 45 9.37 -2.53 -3.39
N SER A 46 10.10 -3.35 -4.14
CA SER A 46 11.45 -3.79 -3.75
C SER A 46 12.42 -2.62 -3.63
N ALA A 47 12.28 -1.59 -4.48
CA ALA A 47 13.10 -0.40 -4.43
C ALA A 47 12.78 0.56 -3.26
N LEU A 48 11.57 0.49 -2.70
CA LEU A 48 11.10 1.35 -1.60
C LEU A 48 11.18 0.67 -0.23
N MET A 49 11.29 -0.65 -0.21
CA MET A 49 11.24 -1.42 1.03
C MET A 49 12.48 -1.16 1.87
N VAL A 50 12.26 -1.03 3.19
CA VAL A 50 13.34 -0.86 4.17
C VAL A 50 14.37 -1.98 4.05
N THR A 51 15.62 -1.59 4.15
CA THR A 51 16.79 -2.46 4.14
C THR A 51 17.64 -2.23 5.40
N THR A 52 18.58 -3.14 5.67
CA THR A 52 19.54 -2.95 6.77
C THR A 52 20.38 -1.67 6.59
N ALA A 53 20.64 -1.25 5.34
CA ALA A 53 21.40 -0.04 5.07
C ALA A 53 20.69 1.24 5.53
N ASP A 54 19.35 1.23 5.52
CA ASP A 54 18.54 2.38 5.96
C ASP A 54 18.51 2.53 7.49
N LEU A 55 18.73 1.44 8.22
CA LEU A 55 18.59 1.39 9.69
C LEU A 55 19.92 1.47 10.43
N GLY A 56 21.02 1.08 9.79
CA GLY A 56 22.35 1.07 10.40
C GLY A 56 22.65 -0.20 11.22
N ALA A 57 23.72 -0.14 12.01
CA ALA A 57 24.17 -1.26 12.84
C ALA A 57 23.16 -1.59 13.96
N GLY A 58 23.14 -2.84 14.40
CA GLY A 58 22.25 -3.32 15.47
C GLY A 58 20.85 -3.73 15.01
N TYR A 59 20.47 -3.43 13.75
CA TYR A 59 19.20 -3.85 13.15
C TYR A 59 19.40 -4.99 12.14
N SER A 60 18.43 -5.88 12.08
CA SER A 60 18.34 -6.91 11.05
C SER A 60 17.00 -6.84 10.34
N VAL A 61 17.02 -6.83 9.00
CA VAL A 61 15.82 -6.88 8.17
C VAL A 61 15.74 -8.24 7.47
N ARG A 62 14.61 -8.93 7.61
CA ARG A 62 14.37 -10.24 7.00
C ARG A 62 13.07 -10.26 6.21
N GLU A 63 13.01 -11.13 5.21
CA GLU A 63 11.75 -11.43 4.52
C GLU A 63 10.69 -11.94 5.49
N PHE A 64 9.48 -11.43 5.32
CA PHE A 64 8.29 -11.98 5.93
C PHE A 64 7.28 -12.28 4.82
N ASP A 65 6.90 -13.54 4.69
CA ASP A 65 5.80 -13.96 3.82
C ASP A 65 4.85 -14.84 4.64
N PRO A 66 3.66 -14.34 5.03
CA PRO A 66 2.71 -15.09 5.83
C PRO A 66 2.25 -16.37 5.12
N ALA A 67 2.24 -16.40 3.78
CA ALA A 67 1.87 -17.61 3.03
C ALA A 67 2.89 -18.74 3.18
N ARG A 68 4.15 -18.43 3.53
CA ARG A 68 5.24 -19.40 3.71
C ARG A 68 5.52 -19.73 5.17
N GLN A 69 4.93 -19.02 6.12
CA GLN A 69 5.12 -19.32 7.53
C GLN A 69 4.30 -20.54 7.95
N LYS A 70 4.92 -21.42 8.75
CA LYS A 70 4.27 -22.64 9.27
C LYS A 70 3.26 -22.36 10.38
N SER A 71 3.33 -21.19 11.01
CA SER A 71 2.56 -20.83 12.20
C SER A 71 2.15 -19.36 12.15
N VAL A 72 1.21 -19.05 11.26
CA VAL A 72 0.49 -17.77 11.21
C VAL A 72 -1.00 -18.03 11.41
N PHE A 73 -1.70 -17.03 11.95
CA PHE A 73 -3.15 -17.10 12.12
C PHE A 73 -3.87 -17.36 10.79
N ALA A 74 -3.51 -16.59 9.75
CA ALA A 74 -4.04 -16.71 8.41
C ALA A 74 -2.95 -16.39 7.37
N ARG A 75 -3.03 -17.02 6.19
CA ARG A 75 -2.11 -16.75 5.06
C ARG A 75 -2.64 -15.67 4.12
N SER A 76 -3.94 -15.38 4.19
CA SER A 76 -4.59 -14.32 3.44
C SER A 76 -5.83 -13.84 4.20
N ALA A 77 -6.26 -12.60 3.92
CA ALA A 77 -7.45 -12.03 4.56
C ALA A 77 -8.72 -12.86 4.31
N ARG A 78 -8.76 -13.63 3.21
CA ARG A 78 -9.90 -14.51 2.86
C ARG A 78 -10.03 -15.73 3.78
N GLU A 79 -8.97 -16.11 4.47
CA GLU A 79 -9.00 -17.19 5.46
C GLU A 79 -9.55 -16.71 6.81
N ILE A 80 -9.65 -15.39 7.01
CA ILE A 80 -10.20 -14.79 8.21
C ILE A 80 -11.72 -14.69 8.06
N THR A 81 -12.43 -15.23 9.05
CA THR A 81 -13.88 -15.25 9.16
C THR A 81 -14.32 -14.70 10.52
N GLY A 82 -15.59 -14.34 10.68
CA GLY A 82 -16.09 -13.72 11.91
C GLY A 82 -16.96 -12.51 11.58
N ASP A 83 -16.83 -11.44 12.37
CA ASP A 83 -17.45 -10.16 12.04
C ASP A 83 -16.80 -9.59 10.76
N GLY A 84 -17.56 -9.60 9.67
CA GLY A 84 -17.09 -9.19 8.34
C GLY A 84 -16.58 -7.75 8.31
N ALA A 85 -17.16 -6.85 9.11
CA ALA A 85 -16.71 -5.46 9.18
C ALA A 85 -15.33 -5.34 9.84
N CYS A 86 -14.94 -6.31 10.67
CA CYS A 86 -13.69 -6.31 11.42
C CYS A 86 -12.55 -7.10 10.77
N VAL A 87 -12.85 -7.84 9.70
CA VAL A 87 -11.84 -8.60 8.94
C VAL A 87 -10.68 -7.72 8.44
N PRO A 88 -10.89 -6.48 7.92
CA PRO A 88 -9.78 -5.63 7.52
C PRO A 88 -8.83 -5.30 8.68
N LEU A 89 -9.37 -5.01 9.86
CA LEU A 89 -8.56 -4.72 11.05
C LEU A 89 -7.76 -5.95 11.50
N ALA A 90 -8.41 -7.12 11.53
CA ALA A 90 -7.73 -8.39 11.81
C ALA A 90 -6.63 -8.74 10.78
N ALA A 91 -6.88 -8.47 9.50
CA ALA A 91 -5.90 -8.72 8.45
C ALA A 91 -4.65 -7.87 8.69
N MET A 92 -4.81 -6.60 9.05
CA MET A 92 -3.70 -5.69 9.33
C MET A 92 -2.87 -6.14 10.55
N THR A 93 -3.51 -6.54 11.66
CA THR A 93 -2.82 -7.03 12.87
C THR A 93 -2.07 -8.35 12.64
N HIS A 94 -2.44 -9.10 11.59
CA HIS A 94 -1.71 -10.29 11.12
C HIS A 94 -0.82 -10.02 9.90
N GLN A 95 -0.45 -8.76 9.66
CA GLN A 95 0.50 -8.33 8.62
C GLN A 95 0.07 -8.70 7.18
N LEU A 96 -1.23 -8.90 6.96
CA LEU A 96 -1.80 -9.18 5.65
C LEU A 96 -2.15 -7.86 4.95
N PRO A 97 -1.97 -7.77 3.63
CA PRO A 97 -2.35 -6.56 2.90
C PRO A 97 -3.87 -6.37 2.93
N LEU A 98 -4.28 -5.11 3.04
CA LEU A 98 -5.68 -4.71 3.01
C LEU A 98 -6.25 -4.79 1.58
N GLY A 99 -7.52 -5.14 1.45
CA GLY A 99 -8.22 -5.17 0.15
C GLY A 99 -7.56 -6.10 -0.88
N THR A 100 -7.36 -5.59 -2.10
CA THR A 100 -6.83 -6.34 -3.24
C THR A 100 -5.67 -5.60 -3.91
N PRO A 101 -4.43 -5.70 -3.36
CA PRO A 101 -3.27 -5.08 -3.97
C PRO A 101 -2.88 -5.76 -5.28
N GLN A 102 -2.21 -5.01 -6.17
CA GLN A 102 -1.55 -5.53 -7.38
C GLN A 102 -0.27 -6.31 -7.03
N ALA A 103 0.44 -5.84 -6.00
CA ALA A 103 1.58 -6.51 -5.39
C ALA A 103 1.74 -6.02 -3.96
N TYR A 104 2.33 -6.85 -3.09
CA TYR A 104 2.74 -6.47 -1.75
C TYR A 104 4.09 -7.13 -1.41
N LEU A 105 4.80 -6.54 -0.46
CA LEU A 105 6.06 -7.04 0.06
C LEU A 105 6.10 -6.75 1.56
N SER A 106 6.54 -7.71 2.35
CA SER A 106 6.64 -7.55 3.80
C SER A 106 8.03 -7.91 4.32
N ARG A 107 8.50 -7.15 5.29
CA ARG A 107 9.74 -7.39 6.04
C ARG A 107 9.46 -7.42 7.53
N VAL A 108 10.28 -8.17 8.24
CA VAL A 108 10.37 -8.08 9.70
C VAL A 108 11.70 -7.45 10.07
N VAL A 109 11.64 -6.44 10.91
CA VAL A 109 12.77 -5.74 11.49
C VAL A 109 12.87 -6.16 12.96
N SER A 110 14.09 -6.47 13.38
CA SER A 110 14.43 -6.72 14.79
C SER A 110 15.72 -6.01 15.15
N THR A 111 15.91 -5.76 16.45
CA THR A 111 17.11 -5.14 17.02
C THR A 111 17.63 -5.95 18.19
N GLU A 112 18.94 -5.93 18.40
CA GLU A 112 19.59 -6.54 19.57
C GLU A 112 19.33 -5.75 20.86
N GLU A 113 19.04 -4.45 20.76
CA GLU A 113 18.81 -3.56 21.91
C GLU A 113 17.45 -3.84 22.60
N ALA A 114 16.50 -4.41 21.87
CA ALA A 114 15.19 -4.81 22.38
C ALA A 114 14.84 -6.23 21.92
N PRO A 115 15.49 -7.26 22.49
CA PRO A 115 15.26 -8.65 22.11
C PRO A 115 13.78 -9.03 22.26
N GLY A 116 13.23 -9.68 21.23
CA GLY A 116 11.83 -10.12 21.22
C GLY A 116 10.85 -9.11 20.59
N ILE A 117 11.22 -7.84 20.46
CA ILE A 117 10.42 -6.85 19.71
C ILE A 117 10.63 -7.06 18.21
N ARG A 118 9.52 -7.09 17.47
CA ARG A 118 9.51 -7.26 16.01
C ARG A 118 8.63 -6.19 15.39
N ILE A 119 9.17 -5.46 14.44
CA ILE A 119 8.43 -4.47 13.64
C ILE A 119 8.17 -5.09 12.28
N TYR A 120 6.91 -5.16 11.87
CA TYR A 120 6.54 -5.65 10.56
C TYR A 120 6.24 -4.47 9.65
N VAL A 121 6.92 -4.44 8.50
CA VAL A 121 6.74 -3.40 7.48
C VAL A 121 6.16 -4.07 6.26
N THR A 122 4.91 -3.75 5.93
CA THR A 122 4.21 -4.22 4.73
C THR A 122 3.98 -3.04 3.80
N LEU A 123 4.51 -3.13 2.58
CA LEU A 123 4.20 -2.20 1.50
C LEU A 123 3.31 -2.89 0.47
N ALA A 124 2.31 -2.16 -0.03
CA ALA A 124 1.37 -2.66 -1.03
C ALA A 124 1.15 -1.62 -2.12
N THR A 125 1.00 -2.09 -3.35
CA THR A 125 0.63 -1.28 -4.51
C THR A 125 -0.78 -1.63 -4.94
N TYR A 126 -1.53 -0.62 -5.34
CA TYR A 126 -2.95 -0.78 -5.68
C TYR A 126 -3.23 -0.19 -7.06
N GLY A 127 -4.35 -0.62 -7.65
CA GLY A 127 -4.92 0.08 -8.79
C GLY A 127 -5.32 1.51 -8.42
N GLN A 128 -5.59 2.34 -9.43
CA GLN A 128 -5.99 3.73 -9.24
C GLN A 128 -7.18 3.83 -8.26
N GLY A 129 -7.05 4.69 -7.24
CA GLY A 129 -8.07 4.91 -6.19
C GLY A 129 -8.14 3.80 -5.12
N MET A 130 -7.67 2.59 -5.40
CA MET A 130 -7.87 1.44 -4.51
C MET A 130 -7.00 1.50 -3.24
N ALA A 131 -5.91 2.27 -3.24
CA ALA A 131 -5.13 2.52 -2.02
C ALA A 131 -5.94 3.31 -0.98
N MET A 132 -6.66 4.35 -1.43
CA MET A 132 -7.55 5.13 -0.57
C MET A 132 -8.69 4.27 -0.06
N THR A 133 -9.33 3.47 -0.92
CA THR A 133 -10.37 2.53 -0.48
C THR A 133 -9.86 1.57 0.60
N ALA A 134 -8.63 1.06 0.46
CA ALA A 134 -8.05 0.17 1.46
C ALA A 134 -7.81 0.84 2.81
N MET A 135 -7.36 2.10 2.82
CA MET A 135 -7.03 2.83 4.06
C MET A 135 -8.24 3.56 4.66
N ASP A 136 -8.88 4.41 3.88
CA ASP A 136 -9.90 5.35 4.36
C ASP A 136 -11.28 4.71 4.48
N THR A 137 -11.54 3.63 3.75
CA THR A 137 -12.82 2.90 3.84
C THR A 137 -12.63 1.63 4.64
N LEU A 138 -11.83 0.68 4.16
CA LEU A 138 -11.76 -0.63 4.80
C LEU A 138 -11.14 -0.57 6.20
N LEU A 139 -10.01 0.10 6.38
CA LEU A 139 -9.34 0.14 7.68
C LEU A 139 -10.01 1.13 8.63
N ALA A 140 -10.28 2.36 8.18
CA ALA A 140 -10.89 3.37 9.05
C ALA A 140 -12.28 2.96 9.55
N ASP A 141 -13.16 2.43 8.68
CA ASP A 141 -14.48 1.96 9.09
C ASP A 141 -14.36 0.76 10.03
N ALA A 142 -13.41 -0.16 9.80
CA ALA A 142 -13.16 -1.28 10.70
C ALA A 142 -12.65 -0.82 12.07
N VAL A 143 -11.74 0.16 12.13
CA VAL A 143 -11.26 0.73 13.40
C VAL A 143 -12.42 1.36 14.17
N GLN A 144 -13.27 2.14 13.50
CA GLN A 144 -14.41 2.78 14.14
C GLN A 144 -15.45 1.76 14.60
N GLY A 145 -15.83 0.83 13.73
CA GLY A 145 -16.89 -0.15 13.98
C GLY A 145 -16.50 -1.26 14.96
N CYS A 146 -15.21 -1.59 15.06
CA CYS A 146 -14.72 -2.74 15.83
C CYS A 146 -13.94 -2.33 17.09
N SER A 147 -14.00 -1.06 17.46
CA SER A 147 -13.36 -0.47 18.66
C SER A 147 -13.86 -1.08 19.97
N LEU A 148 -15.08 -1.62 20.01
CA LEU A 148 -15.66 -2.32 21.16
C LEU A 148 -15.21 -3.78 21.28
N GLY A 149 -14.21 -4.18 20.48
CA GLY A 149 -13.72 -5.54 20.42
C GLY A 149 -14.52 -6.42 19.46
N PHE A 150 -13.88 -7.48 19.00
CA PHE A 150 -14.44 -8.40 18.01
C PHE A 150 -13.73 -9.75 18.07
N THR A 151 -14.34 -10.78 17.49
CA THR A 151 -13.72 -12.11 17.38
C THR A 151 -13.63 -12.53 15.93
N VAL A 152 -12.46 -13.00 15.54
CA VAL A 152 -12.22 -13.60 14.22
C VAL A 152 -11.73 -15.04 14.37
N ARG A 153 -11.84 -15.79 13.27
CA ARG A 153 -11.40 -17.17 13.17
C ARG A 153 -10.65 -17.40 11.87
N ALA A 154 -9.59 -18.20 11.93
CA ALA A 154 -8.87 -18.71 10.78
C ALA A 154 -8.27 -20.07 11.12
N ASN A 155 -8.24 -20.98 10.15
CA ASN A 155 -7.59 -22.30 10.29
C ASN A 155 -8.02 -23.11 11.54
N GLY A 156 -9.29 -22.99 11.96
CA GLY A 156 -9.83 -23.67 13.15
C GLY A 156 -9.50 -23.02 14.49
N HIS A 157 -8.73 -21.92 14.49
CA HIS A 157 -8.40 -21.13 15.67
C HIS A 157 -9.23 -19.84 15.71
N GLY A 158 -9.55 -19.38 16.93
CA GLY A 158 -10.24 -18.12 17.16
C GLY A 158 -9.36 -17.16 17.94
N GLU A 159 -9.45 -15.87 17.61
CA GLU A 159 -8.75 -14.80 18.31
C GLU A 159 -9.74 -13.69 18.65
N THR A 160 -9.68 -13.25 19.91
CA THR A 160 -10.54 -12.17 20.42
C THR A 160 -9.71 -10.92 20.60
N TYR A 161 -10.17 -9.86 19.96
CA TYR A 161 -9.65 -8.52 20.07
C TYR A 161 -10.49 -7.80 21.13
N TYR A 162 -9.81 -7.32 22.17
CA TYR A 162 -10.46 -6.57 23.24
C TYR A 162 -10.73 -5.13 22.80
N PRO A 163 -11.67 -4.43 23.46
CA PRO A 163 -11.90 -3.03 23.19
C PRO A 163 -10.60 -2.24 23.28
N PHE A 164 -10.44 -1.27 22.37
CA PHE A 164 -9.34 -0.32 22.42
C PHE A 164 -9.92 1.09 22.35
N GLU A 165 -9.40 1.96 23.21
CA GLU A 165 -9.74 3.37 23.15
C GLU A 165 -8.73 4.07 22.23
N PRO A 166 -9.19 4.98 21.35
CA PRO A 166 -8.29 5.86 20.62
C PRO A 166 -7.43 6.64 21.62
N GLU A 167 -6.12 6.71 21.39
CA GLU A 167 -5.29 7.65 22.16
C GLU A 167 -5.77 9.07 21.93
N GLU A 168 -5.85 9.86 23.00
CA GLU A 168 -6.16 11.29 22.88
C GLU A 168 -5.11 11.95 21.99
N THR A 169 -5.55 12.59 20.91
CA THR A 169 -4.62 13.35 20.06
C THR A 169 -4.13 14.54 20.89
N PRO A 170 -2.83 14.70 21.15
CA PRO A 170 -2.35 15.85 21.90
C PRO A 170 -2.74 17.11 21.12
N THR A 171 -3.64 17.90 21.71
CA THR A 171 -4.08 19.19 21.17
C THR A 171 -2.83 19.98 20.84
N SER A 172 -2.64 20.38 19.58
CA SER A 172 -1.47 21.16 19.15
C SER A 172 -1.19 22.23 20.18
N ALA A 173 -0.08 22.07 20.90
CA ALA A 173 0.40 23.07 21.82
C ALA A 173 0.49 24.38 21.05
N THR A 174 -0.30 25.37 21.47
CA THR A 174 -0.20 26.76 21.03
C THR A 174 1.27 27.13 21.05
N ARG A 175 1.88 27.25 19.86
CA ARG A 175 3.24 27.75 19.69
C ARG A 175 3.29 29.12 20.38
N PRO A 176 4.04 29.32 21.48
CA PRO A 176 4.18 30.65 22.04
C PRO A 176 4.84 31.51 20.96
N SER A 177 4.13 32.56 20.54
CA SER A 177 4.66 33.57 19.63
C SER A 177 6.00 34.03 20.15
N ARG A 178 7.05 33.77 19.38
CA ARG A 178 8.40 34.24 19.66
C ARG A 178 8.37 35.75 19.47
N THR A 179 8.11 36.50 20.53
CA THR A 179 8.28 37.95 20.54
C THR A 179 9.77 38.22 20.33
N ALA A 180 10.10 38.86 19.22
CA ALA A 180 11.42 39.41 18.99
C ALA A 180 11.69 40.50 20.03
N ALA A 181 12.80 40.36 20.75
CA ALA A 181 13.48 41.42 21.47
C ALA A 181 14.98 41.29 21.15
#